data_AF-A0A497NVH5-F1
#
_entry.id   AF-A0A497NVH5-F1
#
_cell.length_a   1.000
_cell.length_b   1.000
_cell.length_c   1.000
_cell.angle_alpha   90.00
_cell.angle_beta   90.00
_cell.angle_gamma   90.00
#
_symmetry.space_group_name_H-M   'P 1'
#
loop_
_entity.id
_entity.type
_entity.pdbx_description
1 polymer ?
#
loop_
_entity_poly.entity_id
_entity_poly.type
_entity_poly.pdbx_seq_one_letter_code
_entity_poly.pdbx_strand_id
1 'polypeptide(L)' 'MRAYFDEVVDFWRILDRPIMFPAVVGGHCLIPNTGLLLKSYDSEFLRLILSLMRSRKWKIEIEDESVRREVEKVKEMV' A
#
# COMPACT_ATOMS: atom_id res chain seq x y z
N MET A 1 3.00 8.86 -13.75
CA MET A 1 4.16 8.90 -12.85
C MET A 1 4.68 7.47 -12.78
N ARG A 2 5.76 7.13 -13.49
CA ARG A 2 6.41 5.82 -13.35
C ARG A 2 7.20 5.87 -12.05
N ALA A 3 6.75 5.15 -11.04
CA ALA A 3 7.54 4.93 -9.83
C ALA A 3 8.30 3.62 -10.06
N TYR A 4 9.64 3.68 -10.11
CA TYR A 4 10.46 2.49 -10.16
C TYR A 4 10.37 1.80 -8.79
N PHE A 5 9.49 0.80 -8.65
CA PHE A 5 9.31 0.14 -7.35
C PHE A 5 10.62 -0.47 -6.82
N ASP A 6 11.52 -0.90 -7.72
CA ASP A 6 12.85 -1.39 -7.36
C ASP A 6 13.68 -0.35 -6.59
N GLU A 7 13.66 0.92 -7.00
CA GLU A 7 14.40 1.99 -6.31
C GLU A 7 13.87 2.21 -4.88
N VAL A 8 12.56 2.08 -4.70
CA VAL A 8 11.95 2.16 -3.37
C VAL A 8 12.37 0.96 -2.53
N VAL A 9 12.35 -0.25 -3.08
CA VAL A 9 12.81 -1.45 -2.36
C VAL A 9 14.27 -1.34 -1.93
N ASP A 10 15.15 -0.88 -2.83
CA ASP A 10 16.56 -0.69 -2.54
C ASP A 10 16.78 0.38 -1.44
N PHE A 11 15.99 1.46 -1.47
CA PHE A 11 16.00 2.44 -0.39
C PHE A 11 15.59 1.83 0.97
N TRP A 12 14.55 1.00 1.00
CA TRP A 12 14.10 0.32 2.23
C TRP A 12 15.16 -0.64 2.78
N ARG A 13 15.89 -1.34 1.90
CA ARG A 13 17.02 -2.23 2.29
C ARG A 13 18.15 -1.45 2.97
N ILE A 14 18.49 -0.27 2.46
CA ILE A 14 19.52 0.59 3.07
C ILE A 14 19.14 0.98 4.50
N LEU A 15 17.84 1.13 4.78
CA LEU A 15 17.32 1.49 6.10
C LEU A 15 17.10 0.29 7.03
N ASP A 16 17.50 -0.93 6.63
CA ASP A 16 17.27 -2.18 7.37
C ASP A 16 15.79 -2.37 7.75
N ARG A 17 14.90 -2.00 6.82
CA ARG A 17 13.45 -2.15 6.99
C ARG A 17 12.94 -3.36 6.20
N PRO A 18 11.85 -4.00 6.65
CA PRO A 18 11.19 -5.05 5.86
C PRO A 18 10.81 -4.54 4.48
N ILE A 19 11.03 -5.35 3.45
CA ILE A 19 10.61 -5.00 2.10
C ILE A 19 9.07 -4.99 2.06
N MET A 20 8.51 -3.84 1.70
CA MET A 20 7.07 -3.67 1.52
C MET A 20 6.75 -3.79 0.03
N PHE A 21 5.73 -4.58 -0.32
CA PHE A 21 5.26 -4.71 -1.70
C PHE A 21 3.92 -3.96 -1.90
N PRO A 22 3.71 -3.30 -3.06
CA PRO A 22 2.43 -2.68 -3.35
C PRO A 22 1.33 -3.74 -3.49
N ALA A 23 0.15 -3.48 -2.92
CA ALA A 23 -1.01 -4.35 -3.09
C ALA A 23 -2.30 -3.57 -2.84
N VAL A 24 -3.41 -4.09 -3.38
CA VAL A 24 -4.73 -3.62 -2.97
C VAL A 24 -4.97 -4.08 -1.54
N VAL A 25 -5.25 -3.13 -0.63
CA VAL A 25 -5.61 -3.46 0.75
C VAL A 25 -6.91 -4.24 0.77
N GLY A 26 -6.80 -5.54 1.03
CA GLY A 26 -7.91 -6.48 1.17
C GLY A 26 -8.16 -6.91 2.62
N GLY A 27 -9.00 -7.93 2.78
CA GLY A 27 -9.30 -8.54 4.08
C GLY A 27 -10.20 -7.69 4.99
N HIS A 28 -10.28 -8.10 6.26
CA HIS A 28 -11.24 -7.57 7.24
C HIS A 28 -10.60 -6.90 8.44
N CYS A 29 -9.29 -6.60 8.40
CA CYS A 29 -8.57 -6.09 9.57
C CYS A 29 -8.29 -4.58 9.45
N LEU A 30 -7.47 -4.16 8.47
CA LEU A 30 -6.92 -2.81 8.42
C LEU A 30 -7.98 -1.71 8.29
N ILE A 31 -8.92 -1.84 7.35
CA ILE A 31 -9.99 -0.85 7.14
C ILE A 31 -10.90 -0.70 8.37
N PRO A 32 -11.49 -1.77 8.94
CA PRO A 32 -12.34 -1.63 10.12
C PRO A 32 -11.55 -1.24 11.38
N ASN A 33 -10.33 -1.75 11.59
CA ASN A 33 -9.54 -1.38 12.76
C ASN A 33 -9.08 0.08 12.72
N THR A 34 -8.76 0.61 11.54
CA THR A 34 -8.48 2.05 11.37
C THR A 34 -9.73 2.88 11.67
N GLY A 35 -10.91 2.39 11.26
CA GLY A 35 -12.20 3.00 11.60
C GLY A 35 -12.50 2.97 13.10
N LEU A 36 -12.13 1.90 13.82
CA LEU A 36 -12.22 1.82 15.28
C LEU A 36 -11.25 2.78 15.95
N LEU A 37 -10.00 2.82 15.48
CA LEU A 37 -8.97 3.71 16.01
C LEU A 37 -9.37 5.19 15.89
N LEU A 38 -10.00 5.57 14.78
CA LEU A 38 -10.56 6.92 14.57
C LEU A 38 -11.66 7.33 15.56
N LYS A 39 -12.34 6.36 16.20
CA LYS A 39 -13.31 6.66 17.27
C LYS A 39 -12.61 7.06 18.57
N SER A 40 -11.39 6.57 18.78
CA SER A 40 -10.58 6.85 19.97
C SER A 40 -9.61 8.02 19.78
N TYR A 41 -9.16 8.24 18.54
CA TYR A 41 -8.21 9.29 18.19
C TYR A 41 -8.66 10.03 16.94
N ASP A 42 -8.96 11.32 17.08
CA ASP A 42 -9.16 12.19 15.92
C ASP A 42 -7.81 12.50 15.27
N SER A 43 -7.58 11.92 14.10
CA SER A 43 -6.33 12.07 13.36
C SER A 43 -6.61 12.25 11.87
N GLU A 44 -6.13 13.35 11.32
CA GLU A 44 -6.19 13.62 9.88
C GLU A 44 -5.47 12.54 9.07
N PHE A 45 -4.34 12.03 9.57
CA PHE A 45 -3.61 10.93 8.93
C PHE A 45 -4.42 9.65 8.87
N LEU A 46 -5.12 9.28 9.95
CA LEU A 46 -5.97 8.08 9.93
C LEU A 46 -7.16 8.24 8.98
N ARG A 47 -7.74 9.44 8.88
CA ARG A 47 -8.81 9.73 7.89
C ARG A 47 -8.27 9.60 6.46
N LEU A 48 -7.08 10.13 6.20
CA LEU A 48 -6.42 10.04 4.90
C LEU A 48 -6.11 8.58 4.54
N ILE A 49 -5.48 7.83 5.44
CA ILE A 49 -5.15 6.41 5.24
C ILE A 49 -6.43 5.61 4.97
N LEU A 50 -7.49 5.80 5.76
CA LEU A 50 -8.76 5.12 5.56
C LEU A 50 -9.40 5.46 4.21
N SER A 51 -9.33 6.73 3.80
CA SER A 51 -9.81 7.19 2.48
C SER A 51 -9.04 6.52 1.33
N LEU A 52 -7.71 6.48 1.43
CA LEU A 52 -6.84 5.85 0.43
C LEU A 52 -7.09 4.34 0.33
N MET A 53 -7.21 3.63 1.46
CA MET A 53 -7.48 2.18 1.47
C MET A 53 -8.87 1.82 0.91
N ARG A 54 -9.87 2.70 1.11
CA ARG A 54 -11.23 2.51 0.56
C ARG A 54 -11.36 2.92 -0.90
N SER A 55 -10.42 3.71 -1.41
CA SER A 55 -10.43 4.19 -2.79
C SER A 55 -10.38 3.02 -3.77
N ARG A 56 -11.17 3.12 -4.85
CA ARG A 56 -11.12 2.16 -5.96
C ARG A 56 -9.91 2.36 -6.87
N LYS A 57 -9.15 3.46 -6.70
CA LYS A 57 -8.02 3.80 -7.57
C LYS A 57 -7.04 2.64 -7.73
N TRP A 58 -6.62 2.03 -6.63
CA TRP A 58 -5.66 0.92 -6.65
C TRP A 58 -6.21 -0.34 -7.32
N LYS A 59 -7.53 -0.57 -7.24
CA LYS A 59 -8.17 -1.70 -7.91
C LYS A 59 -8.15 -1.56 -9.43
N ILE A 60 -8.22 -0.32 -9.93
CA ILE A 60 -8.15 -0.03 -11.36
C ILE A 60 -6.68 -0.01 -11.80
N GLU A 61 -5.79 0.55 -10.99
CA GLU A 61 -4.37 0.67 -11.32
C GLU A 61 -3.68 -0.71 -11.44
N ILE A 62 -4.06 -1.68 -10.61
CA ILE A 62 -3.51 -3.05 -10.67
C ILE A 62 -4.02 -3.86 -11.88
N GLU A 63 -5.07 -3.39 -12.57
CA GLU A 63 -5.55 -4.01 -13.81
C GLU A 63 -4.63 -3.67 -15.00
N ASP A 64 -3.82 -2.61 -14.90
CA ASP A 64 -2.78 -2.32 -15.88
C ASP A 64 -1.68 -3.39 -15.80
N GLU A 65 -1.47 -4.11 -16.91
CA GLU A 65 -0.52 -5.20 -17.00
C GLU A 65 0.93 -4.78 -16.68
N SER A 66 1.32 -3.55 -17.02
CA SER A 66 2.66 -3.05 -16.72
C SER A 66 2.84 -2.86 -15.21
N VAL A 67 1.84 -2.27 -14.55
CA VAL A 67 1.83 -2.11 -13.09
C VAL A 67 1.81 -3.47 -12.40
N ARG A 68 0.95 -4.39 -12.85
CA ARG A 68 0.83 -5.74 -12.27
C ARG A 68 2.16 -6.49 -12.29
N ARG A 69 2.92 -6.40 -13.38
CA ARG A 69 4.25 -7.01 -13.51
C ARG A 69 5.26 -6.41 -12.54
N GLU A 70 5.29 -5.09 -12.40
CA GLU A 70 6.19 -4.43 -11.44
C GLU A 70 5.86 -4.83 -10.00
N VAL A 71 4.56 -4.94 -9.66
CA VAL A 71 4.11 -5.39 -8.34
C VAL A 71 4.54 -6.84 -8.06
N GLU A 72 4.29 -7.78 -8.97
CA GLU A 72 4.66 -9.18 -8.75
C GLU A 72 6.18 -9.35 -8.64
N LYS A 73 6.97 -8.60 -9.43
CA LYS A 73 8.44 -8.59 -9.30
C LYS A 73 8.90 -8.24 -7.88
N VAL A 74 8.32 -7.21 -7.27
CA VAL A 74 8.69 -6.80 -5.90
C VAL A 74 8.21 -7.81 -4.86
N LYS A 75 7.03 -8.37 -5.07
CA LYS A 75 6.42 -9.34 -4.18
C LYS A 75 7.21 -10.65 -4.10
N GLU A 76 7.88 -11.06 -5.19
CA GLU A 76 8.81 -12.20 -5.20
C GLU A 76 10.11 -11.95 -4.39
N MET A 77 10.38 -10.70 -3.97
CA MET A 77 11.55 -10.36 -3.15
C MET A 77 11.31 -10.46 -1.63
N VAL A 78 10.05 -10.67 -1.21
CA VAL A 78 9.60 -10.74 0.18
C VAL A 78 9.40 -12.19 0.58
#